data_AF-A0A8S9MX90-F1
#
_entry.id   AF-A0A8S9MX90-F1
#
_cell.length_a   1.000
_cell.length_b   1.000
_cell.length_c   1.000
_cell.angle_alpha   90.00
_cell.angle_beta   90.00
_cell.angle_gamma   90.00
#
_symmetry.space_group_name_H-M   'P 1'
#
loop_
_entity.id
_entity.type
_entity.pdbx_description
1 polymer ?
#
loop_
_entity_poly.entity_id
_entity_poly.type
_entity_poly.pdbx_seq_one_letter_code
_entity_poly.pdbx_strand_id
1 'polypeptide(L)'
;MEDGEEVDLLIRCWRSQPIEAPFGVNLRDFIKRRRHVGTCYSSRELPDSISLKKKLEDEMKEEGVEVSFGFANSLNAGLSVFLQRLIKPCLELAASRSSSRGEVCSSSVSMVDFHVAMESNPSILGEDWSSKLEKIRSAAPDLPSDFQTS
;
A
#
# COMPACT_ATOMS: atom_id res chain seq x y z
N MET A 1 -28.60 46.80 -20.95
CA MET A 1 -29.38 45.62 -20.58
C MET A 1 -28.76 44.48 -21.38
N GLU A 2 -27.63 43.90 -20.99
CA GLU A 2 -27.29 43.41 -19.64
C GLU A 2 -28.45 42.62 -19.06
N ASP A 3 -28.40 41.30 -19.25
CA ASP A 3 -28.77 40.36 -18.21
C ASP A 3 -27.98 39.07 -18.43
N GLY A 4 -27.30 38.63 -17.37
CA GLY A 4 -26.57 37.37 -17.31
C GLY A 4 -27.42 36.35 -16.59
N GLU A 5 -27.31 35.08 -16.99
CA GLU A 5 -27.68 33.99 -16.10
C GLU A 5 -26.71 32.81 -16.28
N GLU A 6 -26.36 32.28 -15.12
CA GLU A 6 -25.19 31.51 -14.77
C GLU A 6 -25.53 30.01 -14.74
N VAL A 7 -24.48 29.19 -14.82
CA VAL A 7 -24.36 27.79 -14.39
C VAL A 7 -25.38 26.74 -14.88
N ASP A 8 -24.90 25.88 -15.78
CA ASP A 8 -25.14 24.44 -15.62
C ASP A 8 -23.79 23.74 -15.44
N LEU A 9 -23.26 23.86 -14.22
CA LEU A 9 -21.98 23.28 -13.76
C LEU A 9 -22.11 21.81 -13.32
N LEU A 10 -23.03 21.04 -13.89
CA LEU A 10 -23.16 19.63 -13.56
C LEU A 10 -23.17 18.74 -14.80
N ILE A 11 -22.10 17.95 -14.88
CA ILE A 11 -22.10 16.62 -15.48
C ILE A 11 -22.17 16.64 -17.02
N ARG A 12 -21.14 17.19 -17.66
CA ARG A 12 -20.71 16.63 -18.96
C ARG A 12 -19.23 16.36 -18.98
N CYS A 13 -18.96 15.08 -18.76
CA CYS A 13 -17.81 14.36 -19.28
C CYS A 13 -16.46 14.80 -18.70
N TRP A 14 -16.07 14.05 -17.67
CA TRP A 14 -14.69 13.75 -17.26
C TRP A 14 -13.87 13.07 -18.38
N ARG A 15 -13.97 13.55 -19.61
CA ARG A 15 -13.20 13.09 -20.77
C ARG A 15 -12.58 14.31 -21.41
N SER A 16 -11.52 14.82 -20.78
CA SER A 16 -10.29 15.29 -21.44
C SER A 16 -9.51 16.16 -20.48
N GLN A 17 -8.64 15.54 -19.67
CA GLN A 17 -7.35 16.12 -19.32
C GLN A 17 -6.36 14.94 -19.24
N PRO A 18 -5.33 14.85 -20.09
CA PRO A 18 -4.12 14.12 -19.72
C PRO A 18 -3.41 14.99 -18.67
N ILE A 19 -3.57 14.65 -17.39
CA ILE A 19 -2.87 15.36 -16.33
C ILE A 19 -1.49 14.73 -16.16
N GLU A 20 -0.49 15.61 -16.20
CA GLU A 20 0.94 15.38 -16.24
C GLU A 20 1.47 14.68 -14.97
N ALA A 21 2.57 13.92 -15.12
CA ALA A 21 3.08 13.00 -14.10
C ALA A 21 3.64 13.71 -12.86
N PRO A 22 3.32 13.28 -11.61
CA PRO A 22 4.02 13.75 -10.43
C PRO A 22 5.48 13.24 -10.38
N PHE A 23 6.38 14.22 -10.50
CA PHE A 23 7.82 14.30 -10.20
C PHE A 23 8.74 13.10 -10.52
N GLY A 24 9.37 13.19 -11.70
CA GLY A 24 10.79 13.59 -11.79
C GLY A 24 11.87 12.59 -11.40
N VAL A 25 11.53 11.42 -10.85
CA VAL A 25 12.48 10.32 -10.65
C VAL A 25 12.24 9.24 -11.70
N ASN A 26 13.31 8.78 -12.35
CA ASN A 26 13.26 7.65 -13.26
C ASN A 26 12.76 6.42 -12.49
N LEU A 27 11.45 6.17 -12.57
CA LEU A 27 10.77 5.08 -11.90
C LEU A 27 11.36 3.73 -12.33
N ARG A 28 11.88 3.64 -13.57
CA ARG A 28 12.55 2.46 -14.10
C ARG A 28 13.84 2.14 -13.34
N ASP A 29 14.61 3.13 -12.93
CA ASP A 29 15.87 2.94 -12.17
C ASP A 29 15.60 2.60 -10.71
N PHE A 30 14.58 3.22 -10.09
CA PHE A 30 14.13 2.86 -8.74
C PHE A 30 13.50 1.47 -8.67
N ILE A 31 12.68 1.11 -9.66
CA ILE A 31 12.06 -0.20 -9.77
C ILE A 31 13.10 -1.28 -10.09
N LYS A 32 14.10 -1.02 -10.95
CA LYS A 32 15.19 -1.98 -11.22
C LYS A 32 16.01 -2.28 -9.98
N ARG A 33 16.31 -1.29 -9.14
CA ARG A 33 16.95 -1.51 -7.82
C ARG A 33 16.07 -2.30 -6.85
N ARG A 34 14.74 -2.14 -6.90
CA ARG A 34 13.79 -2.88 -6.04
C ARG A 34 13.42 -4.28 -6.54
N ARG A 35 13.57 -4.58 -7.83
CA ARG A 35 13.20 -5.88 -8.44
C ARG A 35 14.17 -7.03 -8.13
N HIS A 36 15.23 -6.78 -7.37
CA HIS A 36 16.18 -7.81 -6.92
C HIS A 36 16.19 -8.00 -5.41
N VAL A 37 15.09 -7.66 -4.76
CA VAL A 37 14.82 -8.02 -3.39
C VAL A 37 13.68 -9.03 -3.52
N GLY A 38 13.88 -10.31 -3.21
CA GLY A 38 12.77 -11.29 -3.19
C GLY A 38 11.68 -10.78 -2.24
N THR A 39 10.68 -10.07 -2.76
CA THR A 39 9.75 -9.28 -1.94
C THR A 39 8.61 -10.18 -1.49
N CYS A 40 8.04 -9.87 -0.32
CA CYS A 40 6.83 -10.52 0.17
C CYS A 40 5.60 -10.29 -0.74
N TYR A 41 5.72 -9.45 -1.77
CA TYR A 41 4.72 -9.23 -2.80
C TYR A 41 4.44 -10.51 -3.60
N SER A 42 5.49 -11.24 -4.00
CA SER A 42 5.36 -12.46 -4.82
C SER A 42 5.04 -13.69 -3.99
N SER A 43 5.61 -13.80 -2.78
CA SER A 43 5.38 -14.94 -1.89
C SER A 43 4.05 -14.87 -1.15
N ARG A 44 3.45 -13.67 -1.03
CA ARG A 44 2.29 -13.38 -0.15
C ARG A 44 2.54 -13.67 1.34
N GLU A 45 3.79 -13.93 1.70
CA GLU A 45 4.22 -14.30 3.05
C GLU A 45 5.29 -13.34 3.53
N LEU A 46 5.24 -13.01 4.82
CA LEU A 46 6.29 -12.23 5.47
C LEU A 46 7.52 -13.13 5.69
N PRO A 47 8.74 -12.62 5.44
CA PRO A 47 9.95 -13.39 5.67
C PRO A 47 10.14 -13.66 7.17
N ASP A 48 10.55 -14.87 7.53
CA ASP A 48 11.00 -15.16 8.88
C ASP A 48 12.33 -14.44 9.19
N SER A 49 12.72 -14.38 10.47
CA SER A 49 13.93 -13.65 10.89
C SER A 49 15.20 -14.24 10.30
N ILE A 50 15.22 -15.54 10.00
CA ILE A 50 16.36 -16.24 9.40
C ILE A 50 16.53 -15.84 7.92
N SER A 51 15.44 -15.89 7.15
CA SER A 51 15.43 -15.50 5.73
C SER A 51 15.69 -14.01 5.58
N LEU A 52 15.14 -13.18 6.47
CA LEU A 52 15.43 -11.75 6.48
C LEU A 52 16.90 -11.48 6.76
N LYS A 53 17.48 -12.12 7.79
CA LYS A 53 18.90 -11.97 8.12
C LYS A 53 19.78 -12.35 6.94
N LYS A 54 19.60 -13.56 6.40
CA LYS A 54 20.40 -14.06 5.28
C LYS A 54 20.37 -13.10 4.09
N LYS A 55 19.19 -12.60 3.77
CA LYS A 55 19.00 -11.67 2.67
C LYS A 55 19.67 -10.30 2.91
N LEU A 56 19.57 -9.77 4.13
CA LEU A 56 20.28 -8.53 4.50
C LEU A 56 21.80 -8.73 4.43
N GLU A 57 22.31 -9.89 4.88
CA GLU A 57 23.74 -10.22 4.75
C GLU A 57 24.19 -10.34 3.30
N ASP A 58 23.37 -10.92 2.43
CA ASP A 58 23.66 -11.02 0.99
C ASP A 58 23.72 -9.63 0.32
N GLU A 59 22.81 -8.72 0.67
CA GLU A 59 22.77 -7.35 0.14
C GLU A 59 23.92 -6.48 0.68
N MET A 60 24.26 -6.63 1.96
CA MET A 60 25.32 -5.86 2.62
C MET A 60 26.71 -6.50 2.47
N LYS A 61 26.80 -7.61 1.74
CA LYS A 61 28.05 -8.34 1.50
C LYS A 61 29.09 -7.50 0.77
N GLU A 62 28.66 -6.64 -0.14
CA GLU A 62 29.54 -5.71 -0.87
C GLU A 62 30.08 -4.60 0.04
N GLU A 63 29.36 -4.27 1.11
CA GLU A 63 29.74 -3.26 2.11
C GLU A 63 30.57 -3.85 3.27
N GLY A 64 30.70 -5.19 3.33
CA GLY A 64 31.45 -5.90 4.37
C GLY A 64 30.80 -5.82 5.76
N VAL A 65 29.51 -5.47 5.83
CA VAL A 65 28.77 -5.29 7.09
C VAL A 65 28.08 -6.60 7.48
N GLU A 66 28.39 -7.10 8.66
CA GLU A 66 27.71 -8.27 9.23
C GLU A 66 26.39 -7.85 9.89
N VAL A 67 25.32 -8.59 9.60
CA VAL A 67 23.99 -8.33 10.17
C VAL A 67 23.76 -9.24 11.36
N SER A 68 23.61 -8.66 12.54
CA SER A 68 23.27 -9.46 13.73
C SER A 68 21.87 -10.08 13.62
N PHE A 69 21.68 -11.27 14.19
CA PHE A 69 20.36 -11.88 14.28
C PHE A 69 19.35 -11.01 15.06
N GLY A 70 19.82 -10.32 16.12
CA GLY A 70 19.00 -9.40 16.91
C GLY A 70 18.49 -8.20 16.11
N PHE A 71 19.25 -7.72 15.13
CA PHE A 71 18.81 -6.65 14.22
C PHE A 71 17.65 -7.12 13.33
N ALA A 72 17.80 -8.27 12.66
CA ALA A 72 16.75 -8.84 11.83
C ALA A 72 15.46 -9.10 12.64
N ASN A 73 15.60 -9.61 13.87
CA ASN A 73 14.46 -9.84 14.76
C ASN A 73 13.75 -8.53 15.17
N SER A 74 14.51 -7.47 15.46
CA SER A 74 13.96 -6.16 15.81
C SER A 74 13.22 -5.51 14.64
N LEU A 75 13.75 -5.66 13.42
CA LEU A 75 13.06 -5.22 12.20
C LEU A 75 11.74 -5.96 11.99
N ASN A 76 11.75 -7.29 12.12
CA ASN A 76 10.54 -8.09 12.00
C ASN A 76 9.49 -7.78 13.09
N ALA A 77 9.94 -7.57 14.33
CA ALA A 77 9.05 -7.14 15.42
C ALA A 77 8.42 -5.77 15.13
N GLY A 78 9.22 -4.80 14.68
CA GLY A 78 8.74 -3.48 14.29
C GLY A 78 7.74 -3.54 13.12
N LEU A 79 8.03 -4.35 12.10
CA LEU A 79 7.13 -4.60 10.97
C LEU A 79 5.80 -5.22 11.42
N SER A 80 5.84 -6.21 12.32
CA SER A 80 4.63 -6.83 12.89
C SER A 80 3.75 -5.80 13.60
N VAL A 81 4.34 -4.97 14.46
CA VAL A 81 3.62 -3.89 15.15
C VAL A 81 3.05 -2.88 14.15
N PHE A 82 3.81 -2.51 13.13
CA PHE A 82 3.37 -1.60 12.08
C PHE A 82 2.16 -2.14 11.31
N LEU A 83 2.21 -3.39 10.85
CA LEU A 83 1.09 -4.03 10.14
C LEU A 83 -0.15 -4.15 11.03
N GLN A 84 0.02 -4.51 12.30
CA GLN A 84 -1.10 -4.53 13.26
C GLN A 84 -1.73 -3.14 13.42
N ARG A 85 -0.93 -2.07 13.46
CA ARG A 85 -1.44 -0.69 13.55
C ARG A 85 -2.20 -0.26 12.28
N LEU A 86 -1.82 -0.77 11.11
CA LEU A 86 -2.54 -0.50 9.86
C LEU A 86 -3.87 -1.25 9.78
N ILE A 87 -3.90 -2.52 10.21
CA ILE A 87 -5.07 -3.39 10.04
C ILE A 87 -6.16 -3.09 11.08
N LYS A 88 -5.78 -2.73 12.31
CA LYS A 88 -6.74 -2.49 13.41
C LYS A 88 -7.86 -1.50 13.06
N PRO A 89 -7.59 -0.28 12.55
CA PRO A 89 -8.65 0.65 12.18
C PRO A 89 -9.55 0.10 11.06
N CYS A 90 -9.00 -0.70 10.14
CA CYS A 90 -9.79 -1.32 9.06
C CYS A 90 -10.78 -2.36 9.63
N LEU A 91 -10.36 -3.13 10.64
CA LEU A 91 -11.23 -4.09 11.33
C LEU A 91 -12.33 -3.38 12.13
N GLU A 92 -12.01 -2.27 12.79
CA GLU A 92 -13.00 -1.47 13.54
C GLU A 92 -14.06 -0.87 12.60
N LEU A 93 -13.66 -0.38 11.43
CA LEU A 93 -14.58 0.09 10.40
C LEU A 93 -15.45 -1.04 9.85
N ALA A 94 -14.87 -2.19 9.54
CA ALA A 94 -15.62 -3.37 9.10
C ALA A 94 -16.63 -3.85 10.16
N ALA A 95 -16.23 -3.88 11.43
CA ALA A 95 -17.09 -4.24 12.55
C ALA A 95 -18.24 -3.23 12.77
N SER A 96 -17.99 -1.95 12.53
CA SER A 96 -19.01 -0.90 12.63
C SER A 96 -20.12 -1.04 11.57
N ARG A 97 -19.81 -1.69 10.43
CA ARG A 97 -20.78 -1.96 9.37
C ARG A 97 -21.76 -3.08 9.71
N SER A 98 -21.38 -4.01 10.60
CA SER A 98 -22.28 -5.04 11.09
C SER A 98 -23.14 -4.51 12.23
N SER A 99 -24.19 -3.79 11.86
CA SER A 99 -25.23 -3.33 12.79
C SER A 99 -26.21 -4.47 13.11
N SER A 100 -25.81 -5.49 13.89
CA SER A 100 -26.78 -6.39 14.49
C SER A 100 -26.31 -7.00 15.82
N ARG A 101 -27.23 -6.99 16.77
CA ARG A 101 -27.10 -7.47 18.15
C ARG A 101 -26.87 -8.98 18.15
N GLY A 102 -25.72 -9.42 18.64
CA GLY A 102 -25.53 -10.80 19.12
C GLY A 102 -25.16 -11.86 18.09
N GLU A 103 -24.84 -11.48 16.86
CA GLU A 103 -24.30 -12.42 15.86
C GLU A 103 -22.89 -11.97 15.47
N VAL A 104 -21.93 -12.90 15.46
CA VAL A 104 -20.56 -12.63 14.97
C VAL A 104 -20.66 -12.49 13.46
N CYS A 105 -21.09 -11.32 12.98
CA CYS A 105 -20.95 -10.98 11.58
C CYS A 105 -19.45 -10.91 11.27
N SER A 106 -18.95 -11.90 10.55
CA SER A 106 -17.63 -11.85 9.90
C SER A 106 -17.66 -10.80 8.79
N SER A 107 -17.71 -9.52 9.17
CA SER A 107 -17.50 -8.43 8.23
C SER A 107 -16.08 -8.53 7.70
N SER A 108 -15.94 -8.82 6.40
CA SER A 108 -14.64 -8.83 5.74
C SER A 108 -14.14 -7.41 5.56
N VAL A 109 -12.84 -7.21 5.79
CA VAL A 109 -12.19 -5.93 5.50
C VAL A 109 -12.09 -5.75 3.99
N SER A 110 -12.53 -4.59 3.51
CA SER A 110 -12.44 -4.18 2.11
C SER A 110 -11.38 -3.10 1.91
N MET A 111 -10.98 -2.87 0.65
CA MET A 111 -10.12 -1.74 0.28
C MET A 111 -10.73 -0.39 0.65
N VAL A 112 -12.06 -0.28 0.71
CA VAL A 112 -12.73 0.95 1.14
C VAL A 112 -12.48 1.21 2.62
N ASP A 113 -12.57 0.18 3.47
CA ASP A 113 -12.27 0.30 4.91
C ASP A 113 -10.81 0.71 5.11
N PHE A 114 -9.90 0.17 4.30
CA PHE A 114 -8.49 0.58 4.30
C PHE A 114 -8.30 2.05 3.91
N HIS A 115 -8.94 2.51 2.83
CA HIS A 115 -8.84 3.91 2.41
C HIS A 115 -9.37 4.86 3.48
N VAL A 116 -10.57 4.61 4.01
CA VAL A 116 -11.17 5.44 5.05
C VAL A 116 -10.30 5.46 6.31
N ALA A 117 -9.77 4.31 6.73
CA ALA A 117 -8.85 4.23 7.87
C ALA A 117 -7.60 5.09 7.68
N MET A 118 -6.96 4.98 6.51
CA MET A 118 -5.72 5.69 6.23
C MET A 118 -5.94 7.19 5.97
N GLU A 119 -7.08 7.59 5.43
CA GLU A 119 -7.45 9.01 5.27
C GLU A 119 -7.81 9.67 6.60
N SER A 120 -8.36 8.90 7.55
CA SER A 120 -8.71 9.39 8.90
C SER A 120 -7.48 9.58 9.80
N ASN A 121 -6.42 8.78 9.60
CA ASN A 121 -5.16 8.92 10.33
C ASN A 121 -3.94 8.64 9.42
N PRO A 122 -3.58 9.60 8.55
CA PRO A 122 -2.51 9.42 7.57
C PRO A 122 -1.13 9.23 8.20
N SER A 123 -0.92 9.71 9.43
CA SER A 123 0.36 9.59 10.15
C SER A 123 0.81 8.14 10.36
N ILE A 124 -0.12 7.17 10.33
CA ILE A 124 0.18 5.74 10.44
C ILE A 124 1.04 5.28 9.26
N LEU A 125 0.92 5.88 8.09
CA LEU A 125 1.71 5.54 6.90
C LEU A 125 3.13 6.17 6.92
N GLY A 126 3.42 7.02 7.89
CA GLY A 126 4.69 7.73 8.03
C GLY A 126 4.75 9.04 7.23
N GLU A 127 5.95 9.61 7.10
CA GLU A 127 6.17 10.95 6.55
C GLU A 127 5.62 11.12 5.12
N ASP A 128 5.94 10.21 4.20
CA ASP A 128 5.47 10.22 2.80
C ASP A 128 4.08 9.61 2.60
N TRP A 129 3.16 9.77 3.56
CA TRP A 129 1.85 9.11 3.52
C TRP A 129 1.05 9.46 2.26
N SER A 130 1.15 10.68 1.76
CA SER A 130 0.44 11.13 0.55
C SER A 130 0.86 10.31 -0.68
N SER A 131 2.16 10.25 -0.94
CA SER A 131 2.76 9.45 -2.01
C SER A 131 2.46 7.95 -1.88
N LYS A 132 2.38 7.44 -0.64
CA LYS A 132 2.03 6.03 -0.37
C LYS A 132 0.55 5.77 -0.65
N LEU A 133 -0.36 6.67 -0.26
CA LEU A 133 -1.79 6.56 -0.55
C LEU A 133 -2.09 6.63 -2.03
N GLU A 134 -1.42 7.50 -2.77
CA GLU A 134 -1.56 7.59 -4.22
C GLU A 134 -1.19 6.26 -4.89
N LYS A 135 -0.07 5.64 -4.48
CA LYS A 135 0.32 4.31 -4.97
C LYS A 135 -0.73 3.24 -4.66
N ILE A 136 -1.35 3.28 -3.48
CA ILE A 136 -2.38 2.31 -3.09
C ILE A 136 -3.66 2.52 -3.91
N ARG A 137 -4.07 3.76 -4.14
CA ARG A 137 -5.25 4.10 -4.97
C ARG A 137 -5.04 3.74 -6.44
N SER A 138 -3.82 3.87 -6.94
CA SER A 138 -3.46 3.54 -8.32
C SER A 138 -3.00 2.10 -8.52
N ALA A 139 -2.86 1.31 -7.46
CA ALA A 139 -2.50 -0.10 -7.56
C ALA A 139 -3.68 -0.88 -8.16
N ALA A 140 -3.64 -1.08 -9.48
CA ALA A 140 -4.44 -2.13 -10.11
C ALA A 140 -3.94 -3.48 -9.58
N PRO A 141 -4.82 -4.48 -9.39
CA PRO A 141 -4.36 -5.85 -9.25
C PRO A 141 -3.72 -6.25 -10.58
N ASP A 142 -2.39 -6.15 -10.66
CA ASP A 142 -1.60 -6.71 -11.76
C ASP A 142 -1.77 -8.23 -11.71
N LEU A 143 -2.82 -8.73 -12.35
CA LEU A 143 -2.89 -10.14 -12.72
C LEU A 143 -1.74 -10.40 -13.71
N PRO A 144 -0.85 -11.36 -13.45
CA PRO A 144 0.05 -11.82 -14.49
C PRO A 144 -0.79 -12.37 -15.64
N SER A 145 -0.62 -11.78 -16.82
CA SER A 145 -1.22 -12.20 -18.09
C SER A 145 -0.55 -13.47 -18.64
N ASP A 146 -0.45 -14.51 -17.81
CA ASP A 146 0.17 -15.78 -18.16
C ASP A 146 -0.84 -16.93 -18.06
N PHE A 147 -2.00 -16.81 -18.73
CA PHE A 147 -2.80 -17.97 -19.17
C PHE A 147 -3.71 -17.57 -20.34
N GLN A 148 -3.11 -17.26 -21.49
CA GLN A 148 -3.80 -17.33 -22.78
C GLN A 148 -2.95 -18.12 -23.78
N THR A 149 -3.09 -19.44 -23.73
CA THR A 149 -2.93 -20.31 -24.90
C THR A 149 -3.81 -21.55 -24.72
N SER A 150 -4.92 -21.59 -25.46
CA SER A 150 -5.50 -22.78 -26.08
C SER A 150 -6.28 -22.33 -27.29
#